data_AF-A0A0U2YZU9-F1
#
_entry.id   AF-A0A0U2YZU9-F1
#
_cell.length_a   1.000
_cell.length_b   1.000
_cell.length_c   1.000
_cell.angle_alpha   90.00
_cell.angle_beta   90.00
_cell.angle_gamma   90.00
#
_symmetry.space_group_name_H-M   'P 1'
#
loop_
_entity.id
_entity.type
_entity.pdbx_description
1 polymer ?
#
loop_
_entity_poly.entity_id
_entity_poly.type
_entity_poly.pdbx_seq_one_letter_code
_entity_poly.pdbx_strand_id
1 'polypeptide(L)'
;MVANFGTMTKPLHVGLGARNGVLAAKLAGGGYTANPKAIEGGFGFYPVLHENTAIHEQAIEELGRSYALITDGLRIKPYPCGGLTHQVIDSVLEFRAKHGLTAEMIDRVDVDVVKHTFDRIVFRVPQTGIQGKFCMPYLVARAIIDGKIGLHIFTDSAVRDQNVLKLAERVQMNLDSNLKKSDAAGRPCRVTVRLKNGQTFTREAQHAKGGPEHPMSEADLRDKFTECAREAIDASSAAKVLDYIESLESLSDIRPLCDFIRG
;
A
#
# COMPACT_ATOMS: atom_id res chain seq x y z
N MET A 1 -12.05 -8.98 -5.42
CA MET A 1 -11.89 -10.31 -4.77
C MET A 1 -10.51 -10.42 -4.12
N VAL A 2 -10.43 -10.77 -2.83
CA VAL A 2 -9.15 -10.93 -2.10
C VAL A 2 -8.40 -12.21 -2.46
N ALA A 3 -9.09 -13.21 -3.03
CA ALA A 3 -8.52 -14.52 -3.36
C ALA A 3 -7.30 -14.45 -4.30
N ASN A 4 -7.19 -13.42 -5.15
CA ASN A 4 -6.04 -13.22 -6.04
C ASN A 4 -4.85 -12.48 -5.39
N PHE A 5 -4.91 -12.17 -4.09
CA PHE A 5 -3.78 -11.50 -3.42
C PHE A 5 -2.61 -12.48 -3.26
N GLY A 6 -1.38 -11.99 -3.44
CA GLY A 6 -0.20 -12.84 -3.44
C GLY A 6 0.18 -13.45 -4.79
N THR A 7 -0.54 -13.12 -5.88
CA THR A 7 -0.27 -13.62 -7.25
C THR A 7 -0.10 -12.49 -8.27
N MET A 8 0.35 -12.83 -9.48
CA MET A 8 0.44 -11.89 -10.62
C MET A 8 -0.92 -11.35 -11.07
N THR A 9 -2.03 -12.01 -10.74
CA THR A 9 -3.38 -11.58 -11.12
C THR A 9 -3.78 -10.28 -10.43
N LYS A 10 -3.31 -10.03 -9.20
CA LYS A 10 -3.62 -8.79 -8.46
C LYS A 10 -3.22 -7.51 -9.22
N PRO A 11 -1.97 -7.34 -9.70
CA PRO A 11 -1.62 -6.19 -10.54
C PRO A 11 -2.26 -6.23 -11.93
N LEU A 12 -2.54 -7.42 -12.49
CA LEU A 12 -3.22 -7.52 -13.79
C LEU A 12 -4.60 -6.86 -13.78
N HIS A 13 -5.35 -6.93 -12.67
CA HIS A 13 -6.66 -6.27 -12.56
C HIS A 13 -6.62 -4.78 -12.89
N VAL A 14 -5.62 -4.04 -12.39
CA VAL A 14 -5.51 -2.59 -12.64
C VAL A 14 -5.06 -2.32 -14.08
N GLY A 15 -4.17 -3.15 -14.62
CA GLY A 15 -3.76 -3.06 -16.03
C GLY A 15 -4.92 -3.27 -16.99
N LEU A 16 -5.75 -4.28 -16.74
CA LEU A 16 -6.97 -4.52 -17.53
C LEU A 16 -8.00 -3.40 -17.35
N GLY A 17 -8.17 -2.87 -16.13
CA GLY A 17 -9.05 -1.72 -15.88
C GLY A 17 -8.64 -0.49 -16.70
N ALA A 18 -7.36 -0.13 -16.67
CA ALA A 18 -6.83 0.99 -17.45
C ALA A 18 -6.98 0.77 -18.96
N ARG A 19 -6.61 -0.42 -19.46
CA ARG A 19 -6.77 -0.79 -20.88
C ARG A 19 -8.22 -0.66 -21.33
N ASN A 20 -9.16 -1.19 -20.55
CA ASN A 20 -10.57 -1.20 -20.90
C ASN A 20 -11.16 0.22 -20.90
N GLY A 21 -10.72 1.11 -19.99
CA GLY A 21 -11.12 2.51 -19.98
C GLY A 21 -10.71 3.25 -21.26
N VAL A 22 -9.45 3.10 -21.69
CA VAL A 22 -8.96 3.68 -22.95
C VAL A 22 -9.70 3.12 -24.15
N LEU A 23 -9.94 1.80 -24.18
CA LEU A 23 -10.69 1.16 -25.26
C LEU A 23 -12.14 1.69 -25.35
N ALA A 24 -12.83 1.81 -24.22
CA ALA A 24 -14.20 2.33 -24.18
C ALA A 24 -14.29 3.76 -24.71
N ALA A 25 -13.36 4.64 -24.31
CA ALA A 25 -13.30 6.01 -24.81
C ALA A 25 -13.07 6.06 -26.34
N LYS A 26 -12.16 5.21 -26.86
CA LYS A 26 -11.91 5.11 -28.30
C LYS A 26 -13.12 4.58 -29.08
N LEU A 27 -13.80 3.56 -28.56
CA LEU A 27 -15.02 3.02 -29.16
C LEU A 27 -16.12 4.08 -29.25
N ALA A 28 -16.37 4.80 -28.14
CA ALA A 28 -17.34 5.90 -28.11
C ALA A 28 -16.96 7.02 -29.09
N GLY A 29 -15.69 7.42 -29.15
CA GLY A 29 -15.19 8.39 -30.12
C GLY A 29 -15.31 7.93 -31.59
N GLY A 30 -15.37 6.62 -31.82
CA GLY A 30 -15.63 6.02 -33.14
C GLY A 30 -17.10 5.77 -33.45
N GLY A 31 -18.04 6.23 -32.61
CA GLY A 31 -19.48 6.08 -32.83
C GLY A 31 -20.08 4.74 -32.38
N TYR A 32 -19.34 3.93 -31.61
CA TYR A 32 -19.89 2.71 -31.02
C TYR A 32 -20.99 3.05 -30.01
N THR A 33 -22.16 2.41 -30.13
CA THR A 33 -23.34 2.69 -29.30
C THR A 33 -23.43 1.76 -28.08
N ALA A 34 -24.01 2.27 -26.98
CA ALA A 34 -24.38 1.50 -25.79
C ALA A 34 -25.70 2.02 -25.21
N ASN A 35 -26.32 1.25 -24.30
CA ASN A 35 -27.50 1.73 -23.57
C ASN A 35 -27.07 2.89 -22.63
N PRO A 36 -27.69 4.09 -22.71
CA PRO A 36 -27.34 5.22 -21.86
C PRO A 36 -27.59 4.97 -20.37
N LYS A 37 -28.39 3.95 -20.02
CA LYS A 37 -28.69 3.53 -18.65
C LYS A 37 -27.96 2.24 -18.27
N ALA A 38 -26.80 1.94 -18.86
CA ALA A 38 -26.09 0.69 -18.62
C ALA A 38 -25.63 0.50 -17.17
N ILE A 39 -25.55 1.57 -16.37
CA ILE A 39 -25.16 1.51 -14.96
C ILE A 39 -26.40 1.27 -14.08
N GLU A 40 -27.41 2.11 -14.22
CA GLU A 40 -28.55 2.25 -13.30
C GLU A 40 -29.87 1.65 -13.81
N GLY A 41 -29.98 1.34 -15.11
CA GLY A 41 -31.17 0.76 -15.71
C GLY A 41 -31.47 -0.66 -15.22
N GLY A 42 -32.66 -1.19 -15.56
CA GLY A 42 -32.99 -2.59 -15.27
C GLY A 42 -31.96 -3.54 -15.89
N PHE A 43 -31.44 -4.48 -15.09
CA PHE A 43 -30.29 -5.34 -15.44
C PHE A 43 -28.98 -4.60 -15.77
N GLY A 44 -28.87 -3.33 -15.37
CA GLY A 44 -27.63 -2.56 -15.43
C GLY A 44 -26.58 -3.06 -14.43
N PHE A 45 -25.37 -2.53 -14.56
CA PHE A 45 -24.22 -2.91 -13.73
C PHE A 45 -24.53 -2.87 -12.23
N TYR A 46 -25.17 -1.79 -11.79
CA TYR A 46 -25.40 -1.53 -10.37
C TYR A 46 -26.42 -2.52 -9.78
N PRO A 47 -27.65 -2.67 -10.30
CA PRO A 47 -28.59 -3.68 -9.80
C PRO A 47 -28.05 -5.11 -9.82
N VAL A 48 -27.25 -5.48 -10.83
CA VAL A 48 -26.73 -6.84 -10.99
C VAL A 48 -25.62 -7.17 -9.98
N LEU A 49 -24.74 -6.22 -9.66
CA LEU A 49 -23.57 -6.47 -8.80
C LEU A 49 -23.74 -6.02 -7.35
N HIS A 50 -24.70 -5.13 -7.07
CA HIS A 50 -24.89 -4.55 -5.74
C HIS A 50 -26.18 -4.98 -5.02
N GLU A 51 -26.90 -5.99 -5.55
CA GLU A 51 -28.02 -6.70 -4.89
C GLU A 51 -28.96 -5.78 -4.08
N ASN A 52 -29.50 -4.72 -4.69
CA ASN A 52 -30.42 -3.75 -4.07
C ASN A 52 -29.84 -2.84 -2.96
N THR A 53 -28.53 -2.62 -2.92
CA THR A 53 -27.96 -1.55 -2.06
C THR A 53 -28.38 -0.18 -2.60
N ALA A 54 -28.83 0.73 -1.73
CA ALA A 54 -29.21 2.09 -2.15
C ALA A 54 -28.02 2.83 -2.79
N ILE A 55 -28.27 3.56 -3.88
CA ILE A 55 -27.26 4.41 -4.52
C ILE A 55 -26.88 5.53 -3.54
N HIS A 56 -25.58 5.78 -3.37
CA HIS A 56 -25.10 6.95 -2.64
C HIS A 56 -25.25 8.22 -3.50
N GLU A 57 -26.46 8.78 -3.53
CA GLU A 57 -26.80 9.95 -4.35
C GLU A 57 -25.93 11.17 -4.05
N GLN A 58 -25.52 11.35 -2.79
CA GLN A 58 -24.63 12.44 -2.37
C GLN A 58 -23.31 12.47 -3.16
N ALA A 59 -22.73 11.30 -3.47
CA ALA A 59 -21.49 11.24 -4.26
C ALA A 59 -21.68 11.75 -5.70
N ILE A 60 -22.89 11.68 -6.23
CA ILE A 60 -23.26 12.21 -7.55
C ILE A 60 -23.51 13.72 -7.45
N GLU A 61 -24.20 14.16 -6.40
CA GLU A 61 -24.51 15.58 -6.15
C GLU A 61 -23.25 16.45 -5.93
N GLU A 62 -22.18 15.85 -5.42
CA GLU A 62 -20.90 16.51 -5.16
C GLU A 62 -19.97 16.59 -6.38
N LEU A 63 -20.33 15.96 -7.51
CA LEU A 63 -19.52 15.99 -8.73
C LEU A 63 -19.26 17.43 -9.21
N GLY A 64 -17.98 17.76 -9.40
CA GLY A 64 -17.52 19.09 -9.79
C GLY A 64 -17.51 20.14 -8.66
N ARG A 65 -17.94 19.77 -7.45
CA ARG A 65 -17.96 20.65 -6.25
C ARG A 65 -16.96 20.21 -5.19
N SER A 66 -16.90 18.90 -4.93
CA SER A 66 -15.98 18.28 -3.99
C SER A 66 -15.06 17.33 -4.74
N TYR A 67 -13.77 17.36 -4.42
CA TYR A 67 -12.78 16.48 -5.01
C TYR A 67 -12.22 15.59 -3.91
N ALA A 68 -12.53 14.29 -3.97
CA ALA A 68 -12.02 13.31 -3.01
C ALA A 68 -10.48 13.35 -2.87
N LEU A 69 -9.78 13.71 -3.95
CA LEU A 69 -8.33 13.92 -3.94
C LEU A 69 -7.89 14.99 -2.92
N ILE A 70 -8.71 16.02 -2.71
CA ILE A 70 -8.47 17.13 -1.80
C ILE A 70 -9.09 16.85 -0.43
N THR A 71 -10.35 16.38 -0.39
CA THR A 71 -11.07 16.19 0.88
C THR A 71 -10.58 14.97 1.66
N ASP A 72 -10.34 13.85 0.97
CA ASP A 72 -9.91 12.60 1.60
C ASP A 72 -8.39 12.42 1.55
N GLY A 73 -7.75 13.18 0.66
CA GLY A 73 -6.33 13.17 0.38
C GLY A 73 -5.80 11.90 -0.27
N LEU A 74 -4.53 11.94 -0.68
CA LEU A 74 -3.81 10.77 -1.18
C LEU A 74 -3.14 10.02 -0.05
N ARG A 75 -3.20 8.68 -0.12
CA ARG A 75 -2.43 7.78 0.74
C ARG A 75 -1.27 7.19 -0.03
N ILE A 76 -0.13 7.87 0.02
CA ILE A 76 1.09 7.47 -0.68
C ILE A 76 1.85 6.47 0.19
N LYS A 77 1.95 5.22 -0.28
CA LYS A 77 2.61 4.15 0.49
C LYS A 77 4.11 4.42 0.68
N PRO A 78 4.64 4.50 1.91
CA PRO A 78 6.08 4.57 2.15
C PRO A 78 6.76 3.21 1.90
N TYR A 79 6.03 2.10 2.10
CA TYR A 79 6.59 0.75 1.99
C TYR A 79 5.93 -0.03 0.83
N PRO A 80 6.69 -0.78 0.01
CA PRO A 80 6.16 -1.50 -1.15
C PRO A 80 5.44 -2.82 -0.80
N CYS A 81 4.58 -2.81 0.22
CA CYS A 81 3.79 -3.93 0.73
C CYS A 81 2.29 -3.59 0.93
N GLY A 82 1.53 -4.53 1.53
CA GLY A 82 0.13 -4.33 1.90
C GLY A 82 -0.04 -3.14 2.85
N GLY A 83 -0.91 -2.18 2.52
CA GLY A 83 -1.08 -0.96 3.33
C GLY A 83 -1.59 -1.22 4.75
N LEU A 84 -2.20 -2.39 4.98
CA LEU A 84 -2.69 -2.80 6.29
C LEU A 84 -1.57 -3.18 7.29
N THR A 85 -0.31 -3.21 6.85
CA THR A 85 0.85 -3.50 7.71
C THR A 85 1.62 -2.23 8.07
N HIS A 86 1.26 -1.07 7.54
CA HIS A 86 2.11 0.12 7.56
C HIS A 86 2.21 0.73 8.97
N GLN A 87 1.12 0.77 9.72
CA GLN A 87 1.10 1.23 11.12
C GLN A 87 2.01 0.36 12.02
N VAL A 88 2.07 -0.94 11.72
CA VAL A 88 2.93 -1.89 12.43
C VAL A 88 4.39 -1.62 12.08
N ILE A 89 4.72 -1.46 10.79
CA ILE A 89 6.08 -1.14 10.33
C ILE A 89 6.55 0.18 10.95
N ASP A 90 5.72 1.24 10.92
CA ASP A 90 6.03 2.53 11.53
C ASP A 90 6.36 2.37 13.01
N SER A 91 5.54 1.62 13.75
CA SER A 91 5.75 1.38 15.19
C SER A 91 7.07 0.67 15.47
N VAL A 92 7.40 -0.35 14.68
CA VAL A 92 8.63 -1.13 14.84
C VAL A 92 9.87 -0.32 14.47
N LEU A 93 9.80 0.47 13.39
CA LEU A 93 10.89 1.37 12.99
C LEU A 93 11.12 2.46 14.05
N GLU A 94 10.05 3.00 14.64
CA GLU A 94 10.14 3.95 15.75
C GLU A 94 10.84 3.33 16.96
N PHE A 95 10.42 2.13 17.38
CA PHE A 95 11.07 1.41 18.48
C PHE A 95 12.54 1.13 18.19
N ARG A 96 12.85 0.68 16.98
CA ARG A 96 14.23 0.41 16.56
C ARG A 96 15.10 1.67 16.64
N ALA A 97 14.62 2.79 16.09
CA ALA A 97 15.34 4.05 16.11
C ALA A 97 15.55 4.58 17.54
N LYS A 98 14.51 4.51 18.38
CA LYS A 98 14.52 5.05 19.75
C LYS A 98 15.33 4.21 20.74
N HIS A 99 15.30 2.89 20.59
CA HIS A 99 15.87 1.94 21.57
C HIS A 99 17.05 1.14 21.03
N GLY A 100 17.50 1.39 19.78
CA GLY A 100 18.59 0.66 19.17
C GLY A 100 18.31 -0.83 19.04
N LEU A 101 17.05 -1.22 18.78
CA LEU A 101 16.65 -2.62 18.77
C LEU A 101 17.42 -3.41 17.70
N THR A 102 17.92 -4.57 18.11
CA THR A 102 18.56 -5.56 17.24
C THR A 102 17.81 -6.88 17.34
N ALA A 103 17.96 -7.76 16.35
CA ALA A 103 17.28 -9.05 16.31
C ALA A 103 17.62 -9.95 17.52
N GLU A 104 18.83 -9.80 18.05
CA GLU A 104 19.37 -10.58 19.16
C GLU A 104 18.70 -10.23 20.48
N MET A 105 18.26 -8.97 20.63
CA MET A 105 17.58 -8.46 21.83
C MET A 105 16.13 -8.93 21.94
N ILE A 106 15.49 -9.27 20.81
CA ILE A 106 14.06 -9.59 20.76
C ILE A 106 13.79 -10.97 21.35
N ASP A 107 12.91 -11.00 22.36
CA ASP A 107 12.30 -12.23 22.86
C ASP A 107 11.03 -12.55 22.06
N ARG A 108 10.11 -11.58 21.95
CA ARG A 108 8.83 -11.75 21.26
C ARG A 108 8.29 -10.43 20.73
N VAL A 109 7.57 -10.47 19.61
CA VAL A 109 6.75 -9.37 19.12
C VAL A 109 5.31 -9.84 18.95
N ASP A 110 4.38 -9.20 19.65
CA ASP A 110 2.93 -9.40 19.48
C ASP A 110 2.37 -8.23 18.65
N VAL A 111 1.62 -8.56 17.60
CA VAL A 111 0.99 -7.60 16.68
C VAL A 111 -0.51 -7.86 16.67
N ASP A 112 -1.24 -7.11 17.49
CA ASP A 112 -2.69 -7.22 17.58
C ASP A 112 -3.34 -6.33 16.53
N VAL A 113 -4.25 -6.89 15.73
CA VAL A 113 -4.91 -6.20 14.62
C VAL A 113 -6.40 -6.50 14.58
N VAL A 114 -7.16 -5.61 13.93
CA VAL A 114 -8.57 -5.85 13.65
C VAL A 114 -8.78 -6.94 12.58
N LYS A 115 -9.97 -7.54 12.57
CA LYS A 115 -10.38 -8.61 11.64
C LYS A 115 -10.08 -8.30 10.18
N HIS A 116 -10.32 -7.06 9.75
CA HIS A 116 -10.06 -6.63 8.38
C HIS A 116 -8.59 -6.82 7.95
N THR A 117 -7.64 -6.56 8.85
CA THR A 117 -6.21 -6.76 8.60
C THR A 117 -5.86 -8.24 8.72
N PHE A 118 -6.35 -8.90 9.77
CA PHE A 118 -6.09 -10.31 10.05
C PHE A 118 -6.47 -11.22 8.87
N ASP A 119 -7.63 -10.99 8.26
CA ASP A 119 -8.12 -11.80 7.13
C ASP A 119 -7.38 -11.56 5.81
N ARG A 120 -6.60 -10.47 5.69
CA ARG A 120 -6.00 -10.02 4.42
C ARG A 120 -4.48 -10.12 4.39
N ILE A 121 -3.84 -10.19 5.55
CA ILE A 121 -2.40 -10.42 5.71
C ILE A 121 -2.20 -11.89 6.06
N VAL A 122 -2.37 -12.74 5.05
CA VAL A 122 -2.64 -14.17 5.24
C VAL A 122 -1.39 -15.03 5.40
N PHE A 123 -0.21 -14.56 4.97
CA PHE A 123 1.00 -15.38 4.99
C PHE A 123 1.70 -15.28 6.33
N ARG A 124 2.06 -16.44 6.90
CA ARG A 124 2.91 -16.54 8.10
C ARG A 124 4.39 -16.70 7.76
N VAL A 125 4.69 -17.46 6.71
CA VAL A 125 6.03 -17.67 6.16
C VAL A 125 5.96 -17.50 4.63
N PRO A 126 6.62 -16.48 4.05
CA PRO A 126 6.54 -16.22 2.62
C PRO A 126 7.47 -17.14 1.83
N GLN A 127 6.97 -17.71 0.73
CA GLN A 127 7.74 -18.56 -0.19
C GLN A 127 8.26 -17.80 -1.42
N THR A 128 7.61 -16.69 -1.74
CA THR A 128 7.96 -15.81 -2.87
C THR A 128 7.95 -14.34 -2.44
N GLY A 129 8.64 -13.50 -3.21
CA GLY A 129 8.67 -12.06 -2.99
C GLY A 129 7.29 -11.41 -2.96
N ILE A 130 6.35 -11.89 -3.77
CA ILE A 130 4.97 -11.40 -3.82
C ILE A 130 4.23 -11.74 -2.52
N GLN A 131 4.44 -12.95 -1.96
CA GLN A 131 3.87 -13.34 -0.67
C GLN A 131 4.46 -12.51 0.48
N GLY A 132 5.76 -12.17 0.41
CA GLY A 132 6.42 -11.30 1.40
C GLY A 132 5.73 -9.95 1.59
N LYS A 133 5.09 -9.41 0.55
CA LYS A 133 4.31 -8.16 0.61
C LYS A 133 3.05 -8.25 1.49
N PHE A 134 2.63 -9.46 1.88
CA PHE A 134 1.43 -9.73 2.69
C PHE A 134 1.75 -10.68 3.87
N CYS A 135 2.98 -10.63 4.38
CA CYS A 135 3.44 -11.45 5.50
C CYS A 135 3.89 -10.58 6.69
N MET A 136 3.05 -10.47 7.73
CA MET A 136 3.33 -9.61 8.88
C MET A 136 4.64 -10.00 9.61
N PRO A 137 4.88 -11.28 9.95
CA PRO A 137 6.10 -11.68 10.64
C PRO A 137 7.38 -11.30 9.89
N TYR A 138 7.39 -11.52 8.57
CA TYR A 138 8.49 -11.16 7.69
C TYR A 138 8.75 -9.65 7.66
N LEU A 139 7.70 -8.84 7.51
CA LEU A 139 7.81 -7.38 7.43
C LEU A 139 8.31 -6.77 8.74
N VAL A 140 7.85 -7.28 9.89
CA VAL A 140 8.35 -6.85 11.21
C VAL A 140 9.82 -7.23 11.38
N ALA A 141 10.20 -8.46 11.04
CA ALA A 141 11.59 -8.89 11.13
C ALA A 141 12.52 -8.04 10.25
N ARG A 142 12.12 -7.77 9.01
CA ARG A 142 12.84 -6.87 8.09
C ARG A 142 12.95 -5.45 8.63
N ALA A 143 11.89 -4.91 9.23
CA ALA A 143 11.93 -3.58 9.83
C ALA A 143 12.95 -3.49 10.98
N ILE A 144 13.05 -4.54 11.81
CA ILE A 144 14.02 -4.61 12.91
C ILE A 144 15.45 -4.77 12.39
N ILE A 145 15.69 -5.69 11.46
CA ILE A 145 17.04 -6.01 10.96
C ILE A 145 17.57 -4.86 10.09
N ASP A 146 16.81 -4.50 9.05
CA ASP A 146 17.29 -3.60 8.00
C ASP A 146 17.12 -2.12 8.39
N GLY A 147 16.23 -1.82 9.35
CA GLY A 147 15.91 -0.46 9.76
C GLY A 147 15.18 0.39 8.71
N LYS A 148 14.78 -0.24 7.60
CA LYS A 148 13.97 0.33 6.53
C LYS A 148 13.29 -0.80 5.74
N ILE A 149 12.23 -0.46 5.01
CA ILE A 149 11.53 -1.40 4.13
C ILE A 149 11.59 -0.85 2.70
N GLY A 150 12.48 -1.41 1.87
CA GLY A 150 12.67 -1.03 0.46
C GLY A 150 12.28 -2.13 -0.52
N LEU A 151 12.55 -1.92 -1.81
CA LEU A 151 12.19 -2.89 -2.86
C LEU A 151 12.96 -4.23 -2.76
N HIS A 152 14.25 -4.15 -2.42
CA HIS A 152 15.19 -5.28 -2.37
C HIS A 152 14.76 -6.46 -1.47
N ILE A 153 13.91 -6.23 -0.47
CA ILE A 153 13.44 -7.29 0.43
C ILE A 153 12.37 -8.18 -0.23
N PHE A 154 11.80 -7.78 -1.36
CA PHE A 154 10.70 -8.53 -2.00
C PHE A 154 11.17 -9.42 -3.16
N THR A 155 12.41 -9.91 -3.10
CA THR A 155 12.91 -10.97 -4.00
C THR A 155 12.71 -12.35 -3.38
N ASP A 156 12.67 -13.39 -4.21
CA ASP A 156 12.55 -14.78 -3.74
C ASP A 156 13.73 -15.23 -2.87
N SER A 157 14.93 -14.68 -3.10
CA SER A 157 16.09 -14.92 -2.24
C SER A 157 15.95 -14.19 -0.90
N ALA A 158 15.52 -12.93 -0.90
CA ALA A 158 15.39 -12.14 0.32
C ALA A 158 14.29 -12.65 1.27
N VAL A 159 13.23 -13.27 0.76
CA VAL A 159 12.20 -13.89 1.63
C VAL A 159 12.64 -15.21 2.27
N ARG A 160 13.70 -15.83 1.74
CA ARG A 160 14.28 -17.11 2.25
C ARG A 160 15.48 -16.91 3.17
N ASP A 161 15.82 -15.65 3.47
CA ASP A 161 16.89 -15.28 4.39
C ASP A 161 16.64 -15.88 5.79
N GLN A 162 17.54 -16.77 6.21
CA GLN A 162 17.39 -17.53 7.45
C GLN A 162 17.47 -16.65 8.70
N ASN A 163 18.21 -15.54 8.67
CA ASN A 163 18.29 -14.64 9.83
C ASN A 163 16.97 -13.91 10.05
N VAL A 164 16.32 -13.53 8.95
CA VAL A 164 15.00 -12.88 8.97
C VAL A 164 13.92 -13.87 9.39
N LEU A 165 13.93 -15.09 8.84
CA LEU A 165 12.95 -16.12 9.21
C LEU A 165 13.04 -16.50 10.69
N LYS A 166 14.25 -16.65 11.24
CA LYS A 166 14.46 -16.90 12.68
C LYS A 166 13.88 -15.81 13.59
N LEU A 167 13.97 -14.54 13.17
CA LEU A 167 13.34 -13.45 13.91
C LEU A 167 11.83 -13.43 13.70
N ALA A 168 11.36 -13.70 12.47
CA ALA A 168 9.95 -13.75 12.13
C ALA A 168 9.19 -14.82 12.93
N GLU A 169 9.83 -15.94 13.29
CA GLU A 169 9.26 -16.95 14.20
C GLU A 169 8.85 -16.39 15.58
N ARG A 170 9.46 -15.28 16.01
CA ARG A 170 9.13 -14.61 17.28
C ARG A 170 8.03 -13.56 17.13
N VAL A 171 7.51 -13.35 15.92
CA VAL A 171 6.47 -12.37 15.63
C VAL A 171 5.12 -13.09 15.46
N GLN A 172 4.16 -12.75 16.31
CA GLN A 172 2.82 -13.29 16.26
C GLN A 172 1.81 -12.18 15.91
N MET A 173 1.04 -12.38 14.85
CA MET A 173 -0.13 -11.54 14.55
C MET A 173 -1.38 -12.14 15.21
N ASN A 174 -2.11 -11.35 15.98
CA ASN A 174 -3.33 -11.77 16.68
C ASN A 174 -4.54 -10.94 16.22
N LEU A 175 -5.71 -11.53 16.32
CA LEU A 175 -6.98 -10.79 16.20
C LEU A 175 -7.33 -10.19 17.56
N ASP A 176 -7.45 -8.86 17.64
CA ASP A 176 -8.00 -8.16 18.81
C ASP A 176 -9.27 -7.40 18.39
N SER A 177 -10.42 -7.91 18.83
CA SER A 177 -11.72 -7.30 18.57
C SER A 177 -11.98 -6.03 19.40
N ASN A 178 -11.14 -5.75 20.40
CA ASN A 178 -11.28 -4.56 21.24
C ASN A 178 -10.60 -3.33 20.64
N LEU A 179 -9.78 -3.50 19.60
CA LEU A 179 -9.20 -2.38 18.85
C LEU A 179 -10.32 -1.62 18.12
N LYS A 180 -10.57 -0.40 18.57
CA LYS A 180 -11.60 0.48 18.01
C LYS A 180 -10.98 1.43 17.00
N LYS A 181 -11.63 1.58 15.85
CA LYS A 181 -11.26 2.63 14.89
C LYS A 181 -11.63 4.00 15.46
N SER A 182 -10.75 4.97 15.31
CA SER A 182 -11.06 6.39 15.57
C SER A 182 -11.98 6.99 14.50
N ASP A 183 -11.85 6.52 13.26
CA ASP A 183 -12.55 7.03 12.08
C ASP A 183 -12.63 5.96 10.96
N ALA A 184 -13.23 6.31 9.83
CA ALA A 184 -13.44 5.40 8.71
C ALA A 184 -12.13 4.94 8.03
N ALA A 185 -11.11 5.80 8.00
CA ALA A 185 -9.82 5.52 7.39
C ALA A 185 -8.90 4.69 8.30
N GLY A 186 -9.07 4.81 9.63
CA GLY A 186 -8.29 4.15 10.66
C GLY A 186 -8.19 2.64 10.48
N ARG A 187 -6.97 2.11 10.63
CA ARG A 187 -6.66 0.68 10.64
C ARG A 187 -5.88 0.38 11.92
N PRO A 188 -6.56 0.30 13.08
CA PRO A 188 -5.89 0.19 14.36
C PRO A 188 -5.10 -1.10 14.51
N CYS A 189 -3.93 -0.98 15.12
CA CYS A 189 -3.12 -2.08 15.60
C CYS A 189 -2.48 -1.72 16.95
N ARG A 190 -2.10 -2.74 17.72
CA ARG A 190 -1.20 -2.62 18.87
C ARG A 190 0.04 -3.47 18.59
N VAL A 191 1.22 -2.88 18.73
CA VAL A 191 2.50 -3.59 18.63
C VAL A 191 3.13 -3.62 20.01
N THR A 192 3.44 -4.81 20.49
CA THR A 192 4.15 -5.04 21.75
C THR A 192 5.44 -5.79 21.48
N VAL A 193 6.59 -5.18 21.78
CA VAL A 193 7.93 -5.77 21.66
C VAL A 193 8.46 -6.09 23.05
N ARG A 194 8.75 -7.36 23.31
CA ARG A 194 9.39 -7.84 24.54
C ARG A 194 10.84 -8.18 24.26
N LEU A 195 11.74 -7.67 25.08
CA LEU A 195 13.17 -7.94 25.03
C LEU A 195 13.54 -9.09 25.97
N LYS A 196 14.64 -9.76 25.66
CA LYS A 196 15.19 -10.85 26.49
C LYS A 196 15.61 -10.42 27.89
N ASN A 197 15.86 -9.12 28.09
CA ASN A 197 16.16 -8.54 29.41
C ASN A 197 14.90 -8.20 30.23
N GLY A 198 13.70 -8.52 29.72
CA GLY A 198 12.42 -8.25 30.36
C GLY A 198 11.79 -6.90 30.03
N GLN A 199 12.50 -5.97 29.37
CA GLN A 199 11.91 -4.70 28.96
C GLN A 199 10.82 -4.92 27.90
N THR A 200 9.77 -4.12 27.97
CA THR A 200 8.63 -4.19 27.04
C THR A 200 8.29 -2.80 26.51
N PHE A 201 8.08 -2.70 25.20
CA PHE A 201 7.60 -1.49 24.52
C PHE A 201 6.26 -1.79 23.87
N THR A 202 5.29 -0.90 24.05
CA THR A 202 3.95 -1.04 23.45
C THR A 202 3.54 0.26 22.80
N ARG A 203 2.92 0.15 21.62
CA ARG A 203 2.36 1.29 20.87
C ARG A 203 1.08 0.87 20.19
N GLU A 204 0.05 1.70 20.31
CA GLU A 204 -1.15 1.62 19.49
C GLU A 204 -1.09 2.68 18.38
N ALA A 205 -1.51 2.31 17.18
CA ALA A 205 -1.50 3.21 16.02
C ALA A 205 -2.73 2.97 15.15
N GLN A 206 -3.31 4.05 14.63
CA GLN A 206 -4.48 4.05 13.74
C GLN A 206 -4.09 4.38 12.29
N HIS A 207 -3.16 5.33 12.14
CA HIS A 207 -2.75 5.90 10.86
C HIS A 207 -1.26 5.66 10.64
N ALA A 208 -0.92 5.32 9.41
CA ALA A 208 0.46 5.13 8.98
C ALA A 208 0.96 6.36 8.23
N LYS A 209 2.28 6.51 8.15
CA LYS A 209 2.93 7.48 7.27
C LYS A 209 2.42 7.33 5.84
N GLY A 210 2.20 8.45 5.16
CA GLY A 210 1.75 8.54 3.78
C GLY A 210 0.31 8.97 3.59
N GLY A 211 -0.54 8.92 4.62
CA GLY A 211 -1.88 9.49 4.59
C GLY A 211 -1.93 10.95 5.01
N PRO A 212 -3.10 11.62 4.88
CA PRO A 212 -3.28 13.00 5.30
C PRO A 212 -2.96 13.25 6.77
N GLU A 213 -3.15 12.22 7.61
CA GLU A 213 -2.93 12.31 9.05
C GLU A 213 -1.44 12.38 9.37
N HIS A 214 -0.60 11.66 8.60
CA HIS A 214 0.87 11.63 8.73
C HIS A 214 1.51 11.66 7.33
N PRO A 215 1.56 12.81 6.64
CA PRO A 215 2.01 12.88 5.26
C PRO A 215 3.50 12.53 5.10
N MET A 216 3.87 12.01 3.93
CA MET A 216 5.28 11.94 3.52
C MET A 216 5.77 13.35 3.19
N SER A 217 6.98 13.68 3.60
CA SER A 217 7.62 14.94 3.20
C SER A 217 7.97 14.91 1.70
N GLU A 218 8.20 16.07 1.11
CA GLU A 218 8.67 16.18 -0.27
C GLU A 218 9.99 15.42 -0.50
N ALA A 219 10.91 15.47 0.48
CA ALA A 219 12.13 14.68 0.46
C ALA A 219 11.85 13.17 0.45
N ASP A 220 10.91 12.69 1.29
CA ASP A 220 10.50 11.28 1.28
C ASP A 220 9.93 10.85 -0.08
N LEU A 221 9.18 11.74 -0.75
CA LEU A 221 8.59 11.46 -2.06
C LEU A 221 9.65 11.42 -3.17
N ARG A 222 10.60 12.36 -3.18
CA ARG A 222 11.74 12.37 -4.11
C ARG A 222 12.65 11.16 -3.94
N ASP A 223 12.96 10.80 -2.69
CA ASP A 223 13.77 9.62 -2.38
C ASP A 223 13.08 8.35 -2.85
N LYS A 224 11.78 8.22 -2.57
CA LYS A 224 10.96 7.10 -3.04
C LYS A 224 10.89 7.03 -4.57
N PHE A 225 10.70 8.17 -5.24
CA PHE A 225 10.69 8.22 -6.70
C PHE A 225 12.03 7.72 -7.25
N THR A 226 13.13 8.22 -6.69
CA THR A 226 14.49 7.86 -7.11
C THR A 226 14.79 6.38 -6.88
N GLU A 227 14.39 5.81 -5.73
CA GLU A 227 14.51 4.36 -5.46
C GLU A 227 13.76 3.54 -6.51
N CYS A 228 12.53 3.93 -6.85
CA CYS A 228 11.75 3.22 -7.87
C CYS A 228 12.32 3.37 -9.28
N ALA A 229 12.73 4.59 -9.66
CA ALA A 229 13.16 4.90 -11.02
C ALA A 229 14.45 4.17 -11.40
N ARG A 230 15.39 4.03 -10.45
CA ARG A 230 16.68 3.34 -10.67
C ARG A 230 16.54 1.86 -11.03
N GLU A 231 15.40 1.24 -10.75
CA GLU A 231 15.12 -0.14 -11.15
C GLU A 231 14.78 -0.28 -12.65
N ALA A 232 14.52 0.83 -13.34
CA ALA A 232 14.03 0.83 -14.71
C ALA A 232 14.86 1.72 -15.66
N ILE A 233 15.36 2.85 -15.19
CA ILE A 233 16.07 3.86 -16.00
C ILE A 233 17.34 4.33 -15.28
N ASP A 234 18.28 4.90 -16.04
CA ASP A 234 19.51 5.44 -15.48
C ASP A 234 19.25 6.71 -14.64
N ALA A 235 20.24 7.08 -13.81
CA ALA A 235 20.10 8.19 -12.87
C ALA A 235 19.88 9.56 -13.55
N SER A 236 20.43 9.78 -14.75
CA SER A 236 20.23 11.04 -15.48
C SER A 236 18.80 11.12 -16.01
N SER A 237 18.29 10.04 -16.59
CA SER A 237 16.90 9.94 -17.05
C SER A 237 15.92 10.09 -15.88
N ALA A 238 16.19 9.45 -14.74
CA ALA A 238 15.37 9.58 -13.53
C ALA A 238 15.28 11.04 -13.04
N ALA A 239 16.40 11.76 -12.99
CA ALA A 239 16.41 13.17 -12.59
C ALA A 239 15.56 14.03 -13.54
N LYS A 240 15.70 13.85 -14.85
CA LYS A 240 14.88 14.58 -15.85
C LYS A 240 13.39 14.27 -15.70
N VAL A 241 13.03 13.01 -15.51
CA VAL A 241 11.62 12.61 -15.31
C VAL A 241 11.06 13.28 -14.05
N LEU A 242 11.82 13.36 -12.97
CA LEU A 242 11.40 14.03 -11.75
C LEU A 242 11.16 15.53 -11.99
N ASP A 243 12.09 16.23 -12.65
CA ASP A 243 11.95 17.66 -12.99
C ASP A 243 10.70 17.93 -13.85
N TYR A 244 10.38 17.03 -14.79
CA TYR A 244 9.16 17.12 -15.61
C TYR A 244 7.88 16.89 -14.79
N ILE A 245 7.89 15.94 -13.86
CA ILE A 245 6.73 15.68 -12.99
C ILE A 245 6.49 16.86 -12.04
N GLU A 246 7.55 17.48 -11.54
CA GLU A 246 7.45 18.65 -10.64
C GLU A 246 7.00 19.93 -11.36
N SER A 247 6.97 19.93 -12.69
CA SER A 247 6.50 21.06 -13.51
C SER A 247 5.26 20.72 -14.35
N LEU A 248 4.58 19.60 -14.02
CA LEU A 248 3.54 18.98 -14.84
C LEU A 248 2.40 19.92 -15.22
N GLU A 249 1.97 20.79 -14.30
CA GLU A 249 0.89 21.77 -14.52
C GLU A 249 1.23 22.85 -15.55
N SER A 250 2.52 23.06 -15.81
CA SER A 250 3.02 24.04 -16.79
C SER A 250 3.32 23.43 -18.16
N LEU A 251 3.27 22.09 -18.27
CA LEU A 251 3.59 21.40 -19.52
C LEU A 251 2.44 21.55 -20.53
N SER A 252 2.76 22.07 -21.70
CA SER A 252 1.85 22.08 -22.85
C SER A 252 1.73 20.71 -23.53
N ASP A 253 2.67 19.80 -23.25
CA ASP A 253 2.78 18.50 -23.91
C ASP A 253 3.46 17.47 -22.99
N ILE A 254 2.82 16.31 -22.82
CA ILE A 254 3.31 15.21 -21.99
C ILE A 254 4.19 14.21 -22.77
N ARG A 255 4.28 14.32 -24.10
CA ARG A 255 5.09 13.42 -24.93
C ARG A 255 6.56 13.38 -24.53
N PRO A 256 7.25 14.50 -24.23
CA PRO A 256 8.64 14.46 -23.78
C PRO A 256 8.83 13.62 -22.52
N LEU A 257 7.92 13.73 -21.53
CA LEU A 257 7.94 12.88 -20.35
C LEU A 257 7.81 11.40 -20.72
N CYS A 258 6.92 11.08 -21.66
CA CYS A 258 6.73 9.70 -22.12
C CYS A 258 7.97 9.14 -22.83
N ASP A 259 8.71 9.98 -23.56
CA ASP A 259 9.92 9.57 -24.27
C ASP A 259 11.06 9.26 -23.29
N PHE A 260 11.26 10.09 -22.25
CA PHE A 260 12.27 9.79 -21.20
C PHE A 260 12.02 8.49 -20.45
N ILE A 261 10.76 8.06 -20.34
CA ILE A 261 10.39 6.80 -19.65
C ILE A 261 10.59 5.57 -20.56
N ARG A 262 10.62 5.75 -21.88
CA ARG A 262 10.77 4.65 -22.85
C ARG A 262 12.21 4.20 -23.08
N GLY A 263 13.19 5.03 -22.70
CA GLY A 263 14.61 4.83 -23.03
C GLY A 263 14.90 5.30 -24.43
#